data_AF-A0A7L4KWL9-F1
#
_entry.id   AF-A0A7L4KWL9-F1
#
_cell.length_a   1.000
_cell.length_b   1.000
_cell.length_c   1.000
_cell.angle_alpha   90.00
_cell.angle_beta   90.00
_cell.angle_gamma   90.00
#
_symmetry.space_group_name_H-M   'P 1'
#
loop_
_entity.id
_entity.type
_entity.pdbx_description
1 polymer ?
#
loop_
_entity_poly.entity_id
_entity_poly.type
_entity_poly.pdbx_seq_one_letter_code
_entity_poly.pdbx_strand_id
1 'polypeptide(L)' 'MRVLQLLFAVVVILLLQGVLARGLSDSQQCRNNRGHCRRLCFHMERWEGNCSNGRLRCCR' A
#
# COMPACT_ATOMS: atom_id res chain seq x y z
N MET A 1 -23.19 -6.49 25.60
CA MET A 1 -23.28 -7.17 24.29
C MET A 1 -23.11 -6.23 23.09
N ARG A 2 -23.87 -5.14 22.96
CA ARG A 2 -23.77 -4.23 21.79
C ARG A 2 -22.48 -3.38 21.74
N VAL A 3 -21.98 -2.93 22.90
CA VAL A 3 -20.75 -2.14 22.99
C VAL A 3 -19.53 -2.93 22.52
N LEU A 4 -19.45 -4.22 22.84
CA LEU A 4 -18.36 -5.09 22.43
C LEU A 4 -18.33 -5.27 20.90
N GLN A 5 -19.50 -5.39 20.26
CA GLN A 5 -19.63 -5.47 18.80
C GLN A 5 -19.19 -4.16 18.11
N LEU A 6 -19.55 -3.00 18.67
CA LEU A 6 -19.12 -1.71 18.15
C LEU A 6 -17.59 -1.55 18.24
N LEU A 7 -17.00 -1.88 19.39
CA LEU A 7 -15.55 -1.87 19.56
C LEU A 7 -14.85 -2.80 18.57
N PHE A 8 -15.37 -4.01 18.38
CA PHE A 8 -14.82 -4.96 17.42
C PHE A 8 -14.89 -4.42 15.99
N ALA A 9 -16.01 -3.83 15.58
CA ALA A 9 -16.16 -3.23 14.25
C ALA A 9 -15.16 -2.09 14.03
N VAL A 10 -14.96 -1.21 15.01
CA VAL A 10 -13.98 -0.10 14.92
C VAL A 10 -12.55 -0.62 14.78
N VAL A 11 -12.16 -1.63 15.56
CA VAL A 11 -10.82 -2.25 15.46
C VAL A 11 -10.60 -2.88 14.08
N VAL A 12 -11.60 -3.61 13.57
CA VAL A 12 -11.53 -4.22 12.23
C VAL A 12 -11.40 -3.16 11.14
N ILE A 13 -12.17 -2.06 11.21
CA ILE A 13 -12.10 -0.97 10.23
C ILE A 13 -10.73 -0.27 10.28
N LEU A 14 -10.20 0.00 11.48
CA LEU A 14 -8.86 0.58 11.66
C LEU A 14 -7.76 -0.31 11.09
N LEU A 15 -7.84 -1.64 11.31
CA LEU A 15 -6.90 -2.61 10.75
C LEU A 15 -6.97 -2.64 9.22
N LEU A 16 -8.18 -2.65 8.64
CA LEU A 16 -8.35 -2.62 7.18
C LEU A 16 -7.80 -1.32 6.58
N GLN A 17 -8.08 -0.17 7.20
CA GLN A 17 -7.56 1.12 6.75
C GLN A 17 -6.04 1.19 6.88
N GLY A 18 -5.45 0.64 7.95
CA GLY A 18 -3.99 0.63 8.12
C GLY A 18 -3.26 -0.18 7.04
N VAL A 19 -3.81 -1.33 6.63
CA VAL A 19 -3.22 -2.15 5.56
C VAL A 19 -3.46 -1.53 4.18
N LEU A 20 -4.67 -1.05 3.93
CA LEU A 20 -5.05 -0.46 2.65
C LEU A 20 -4.34 0.88 2.43
N ALA A 21 -4.30 1.75 3.44
CA ALA A 21 -3.70 3.09 3.34
C ALA A 21 -2.18 3.03 3.19
N ARG A 22 -1.48 2.11 3.87
CA ARG A 22 -0.03 1.92 3.66
C ARG A 22 0.27 1.45 2.23
N GLY A 23 -0.46 0.43 1.77
CA GLY A 23 -0.31 -0.08 0.42
C GLY A 23 -0.70 0.92 -0.68
N LEU A 24 -1.75 1.73 -0.46
CA LEU A 24 -2.13 2.82 -1.35
C LEU A 24 -1.12 3.97 -1.29
N SER A 25 -0.62 4.34 -0.10
CA SER A 25 0.31 5.46 0.08
C SER A 25 1.62 5.21 -0.65
N ASP A 26 2.22 4.02 -0.51
CA ASP A 26 3.44 3.66 -1.25
C ASP A 26 3.22 3.70 -2.77
N SER A 27 2.07 3.19 -3.22
CA SER A 27 1.72 3.12 -4.64
C SER A 27 1.42 4.51 -5.22
N GLN A 28 0.76 5.36 -4.44
CA GLN A 28 0.45 6.75 -4.77
C GLN A 28 1.73 7.59 -4.80
N GLN A 29 2.64 7.38 -3.85
CA GLN A 29 3.94 8.06 -3.80
C GLN A 29 4.79 7.69 -5.02
N CYS A 30 4.86 6.40 -5.37
CA CYS A 30 5.54 5.94 -6.58
C CYS A 30 4.97 6.61 -7.84
N ARG A 31 3.63 6.61 -7.97
CA ARG A 31 2.96 7.25 -9.11
C ARG A 31 3.20 8.77 -9.16
N ASN A 32 3.22 9.44 -8.00
CA ASN A 32 3.52 10.86 -7.89
C ASN A 32 4.98 11.18 -8.30
N ASN A 33 5.90 10.25 -8.03
CA ASN A 33 7.30 10.33 -8.46
C ASN A 33 7.50 9.93 -9.94
N ARG A 34 6.42 9.77 -10.71
CA ARG A 34 6.41 9.29 -12.11
C ARG A 34 6.93 7.86 -12.29
N GLY A 35 6.93 7.07 -11.22
CA GLY A 35 7.26 5.65 -11.26
C GLY A 35 6.04 4.76 -11.50
N HIS A 36 6.32 3.50 -11.84
CA HIS A 36 5.33 2.46 -12.08
C HIS A 36 5.49 1.32 -11.07
N CYS A 37 4.38 0.93 -10.43
CA CYS A 37 4.35 -0.23 -9.54
C CYS A 37 4.26 -1.52 -10.37
N ARG A 38 5.32 -2.34 -10.36
CA ARG A 38 5.42 -3.62 -11.10
C ARG A 38 6.03 -4.72 -10.22
N ARG A 39 5.87 -6.00 -10.57
CA ARG A 39 6.55 -7.10 -9.83
C ARG A 39 8.07 -7.08 -10.06
N LEU A 40 8.47 -6.78 -11.29
CA LEU A 40 9.86 -6.65 -11.73
C LEU A 40 9.98 -5.34 -12.52
N CYS A 41 11.07 -4.61 -12.30
CA CYS A 41 11.41 -3.46 -13.11
C CYS A 41 12.03 -3.94 -14.42
N PHE A 42 11.76 -3.25 -15.52
CA PHE A 42 12.47 -3.53 -16.76
C PHE A 42 13.96 -3.20 -16.60
N HIS A 43 14.81 -3.79 -17.46
CA HIS A 43 16.25 -3.56 -17.41
C HIS A 43 16.62 -2.07 -17.57
N MET A 44 15.78 -1.28 -18.25
CA MET A 44 15.97 0.16 -18.44
C MET A 44 15.39 1.00 -17.30
N GLU A 45 14.59 0.42 -16.40
CA GLU A 45 14.01 1.12 -15.25
C GLU A 45 14.87 0.87 -13.99
N ARG A 46 14.98 1.89 -13.15
CA ARG A 46 15.64 1.83 -11.85
C ARG A 46 14.63 1.45 -10.77
N TRP A 47 15.07 0.64 -9.82
CA TRP A 47 14.31 0.38 -8.60
C TRP A 47 14.40 1.59 -7.65
N GLU A 48 13.29 2.26 -7.40
CA GLU A 48 13.21 3.41 -6.47
C GLU A 48 12.59 3.04 -5.12
N GLY A 49 11.90 1.91 -5.01
CA GLY A 49 11.28 1.48 -3.77
C GLY A 49 10.22 0.40 -3.96
N ASN A 50 9.26 0.36 -3.05
CA ASN A 50 8.24 -0.68 -3.00
C ASN A 50 6.84 -0.07 -3.17
N CYS A 51 5.90 -0.87 -3.66
CA CYS A 51 4.49 -0.53 -3.78
C CYS A 51 3.62 -1.62 -3.15
N SER A 52 2.36 -1.28 -2.86
CA SER A 52 1.36 -2.22 -2.33
C SER A 52 1.87 -2.98 -1.10
N ASN A 53 2.45 -2.25 -0.14
CA ASN A 53 2.95 -2.80 1.12
C ASN A 53 4.06 -3.87 0.90
N GLY A 54 4.97 -3.61 -0.04
CA GLY A 54 6.10 -4.50 -0.34
C GLY A 54 5.81 -5.61 -1.36
N ARG A 55 4.58 -5.75 -1.87
CA ARG A 55 4.23 -6.78 -2.86
C ARG A 55 4.72 -6.46 -4.27
N LEU A 56 4.89 -5.18 -4.57
CA LEU A 56 5.35 -4.69 -5.85
C LEU A 56 6.57 -3.78 -5.64
N ARG A 57 7.28 -3.50 -6.72
CA ARG A 57 8.42 -2.59 -6.80
C ARG A 57 7.99 -1.32 -7.52
N CYS A 58 8.45 -0.18 -7.03
CA CYS A 58 8.37 1.08 -7.75
C CYS A 58 9.55 1.17 -8.72
N CYS A 59 9.25 1.25 -10.01
CA CYS A 59 10.22 1.27 -11.11
C CYS A 59 10.14 2.60 -11.85
N ARG A 60 11.27 3.25 -12.14
CA ARG A 60 11.31 4.54 -12.83
C ARG A 60 12.46 4.63 -13.82
#